data_AF-A0A6P7MQV2-F1
#
_entry.id   AF-A0A6P7MQV2-F1
#
_cell.length_a   1.000
_cell.length_b   1.000
_cell.length_c   1.000
_cell.angle_alpha   90.00
_cell.angle_beta   90.00
_cell.angle_gamma   90.00
#
_symmetry.space_group_name_H-M   'P 1'
#
loop_
_entity.id
_entity.type
_entity.pdbx_description
1 polymer ?
#
loop_
_entity_poly.entity_id
_entity_poly.type
_entity_poly.pdbx_seq_one_letter_code
_entity_poly.pdbx_strand_id
1 'polypeptide(L)'
;MEPQSAPFTADVTSPKLGGHNLRRVSRTEDSSPFPIPGLAADILHMRVKEGSKIRNLLRLAAARMQGDRGGTCGTPPRQVVFSGSGRGLTKTITCVEILKRRVGGLHQVSKLYYKTLSEVWENRGESNTTVQRTVPAICILLSKDPLDPQEPGYQPPQAPGVPAEDTETRRAVVRPDLSPSSQLPSKRVCRDDMLGVCSF
;
A
#
# COMPACT_ATOMS: atom_id res chain seq x y z
N MET A 1 16.31 41.60 0.83
CA MET A 1 17.25 40.66 0.20
C MET A 1 16.44 39.44 -0.21
N GLU A 2 15.99 39.43 -1.46
CA GLU A 2 15.27 38.32 -2.08
C GLU A 2 16.27 37.24 -2.53
N PRO A 3 16.03 35.94 -2.28
CA PRO A 3 16.85 34.89 -2.87
C PRO A 3 16.36 34.59 -4.28
N GLN A 4 17.22 34.82 -5.28
CA GLN A 4 16.98 34.42 -6.66
C GLN A 4 17.00 32.89 -6.78
N SER A 5 15.89 32.31 -7.24
CA SER A 5 15.80 30.90 -7.63
C SER A 5 16.55 30.66 -8.93
N ALA A 6 17.57 29.79 -8.88
CA ALA A 6 18.26 29.31 -10.08
C ALA A 6 17.38 28.31 -10.86
N PRO A 7 17.43 28.30 -12.21
CA PRO A 7 16.65 27.38 -13.03
C PRO A 7 17.17 25.95 -12.89
N PHE A 8 16.22 25.01 -12.74
CA PHE A 8 16.44 23.58 -12.59
C PHE A 8 16.67 22.96 -13.97
N THR A 9 17.92 22.64 -14.32
CA THR A 9 18.23 21.81 -15.49
C THR A 9 18.08 20.34 -15.13
N ALA A 10 16.97 19.74 -15.58
CA ALA A 10 16.78 18.29 -15.53
C ALA A 10 17.59 17.63 -16.66
N ASP A 11 18.90 17.47 -16.47
CA ASP A 11 19.71 16.63 -17.33
C ASP A 11 19.91 15.27 -16.65
N VAL A 12 18.91 14.39 -16.79
CA VAL A 12 19.03 12.97 -16.41
C VAL A 12 19.68 12.23 -17.56
N THR A 13 20.97 12.48 -17.77
CA THR A 13 21.79 11.59 -18.59
C THR A 13 22.31 10.47 -17.71
N SER A 14 21.57 9.36 -17.67
CA SER A 14 22.12 8.10 -17.13
C SER A 14 23.30 7.69 -18.04
N PRO A 15 24.51 7.48 -17.51
CA PRO A 15 25.61 6.98 -18.32
C PRO A 15 25.21 5.60 -18.85
N LYS A 16 25.01 5.54 -20.17
CA LYS A 16 24.71 4.31 -20.90
C LYS A 16 26.01 3.50 -20.95
N LEU A 17 26.30 2.76 -19.88
CA LEU A 17 27.38 1.77 -19.88
C LEU A 17 27.01 0.70 -20.93
N GLY A 18 27.64 0.77 -22.09
CA GLY A 18 27.66 -0.32 -23.05
C GLY A 18 28.45 -1.49 -22.47
N GLY A 19 28.01 -2.73 -22.76
CA GLY A 19 28.81 -3.92 -22.47
C GLY A 19 28.00 -5.06 -21.84
N HIS A 20 27.89 -6.14 -22.60
CA HIS A 20 27.16 -7.38 -22.34
C HIS A 20 27.73 -8.26 -21.20
N ASN A 21 28.53 -7.72 -20.25
CA ASN A 21 29.24 -8.50 -19.22
C ASN A 21 29.31 -7.86 -17.81
N LEU A 22 28.40 -6.95 -17.46
CA LEU A 22 28.41 -6.30 -16.14
C LEU A 22 27.65 -7.10 -15.08
N ARG A 23 28.33 -7.55 -14.03
CA ARG A 23 27.69 -8.19 -12.86
C ARG A 23 27.60 -7.19 -11.71
N ARG A 24 26.40 -6.96 -11.19
CA ARG A 24 26.21 -6.19 -9.95
C ARG A 24 26.62 -7.05 -8.76
N VAL A 25 27.65 -6.63 -8.03
CA VAL A 25 28.26 -7.41 -6.93
C VAL A 25 27.74 -6.97 -5.57
N SER A 26 27.47 -5.68 -5.37
CA SER A 26 26.94 -5.19 -4.11
C SER A 26 26.02 -3.98 -4.30
N ARG A 27 25.05 -3.82 -3.40
CA ARG A 27 24.21 -2.64 -3.26
C ARG A 27 24.24 -2.21 -1.80
N THR A 28 24.78 -1.03 -1.54
CA THR A 28 24.74 -0.39 -0.22
C THR A 28 23.81 0.81 -0.29
N GLU A 29 22.95 0.96 0.72
CA GLU A 29 22.10 2.13 0.86
C GLU A 29 22.69 3.00 1.97
N ASP A 30 22.93 4.28 1.70
CA ASP A 30 23.44 5.18 2.73
C ASP A 30 22.42 5.32 3.85
N SER A 31 22.91 5.27 5.09
CA SER A 31 22.09 5.46 6.30
C SER A 31 21.78 6.95 6.48
N SER A 32 20.99 7.54 5.59
CA SER A 32 20.47 8.89 5.78
C SER A 32 19.59 8.95 7.03
N PRO A 33 19.65 10.02 7.84
CA PRO A 33 18.76 10.18 8.98
C PRO A 33 17.30 10.17 8.53
N PHE A 34 16.44 9.54 9.33
CA PHE A 34 15.02 9.44 9.03
C PHE A 34 14.38 10.83 8.90
N PRO A 35 13.50 11.06 7.90
CA PRO A 35 12.87 12.38 7.72
C PRO A 35 11.81 12.70 8.77
N ILE A 36 11.57 11.82 9.74
CA ILE A 36 10.61 12.03 10.83
C ILE A 36 11.43 12.29 12.11
N PRO A 37 11.58 13.54 12.55
CA PRO A 37 12.28 13.86 13.78
C PRO A 37 11.47 13.42 15.01
N GLY A 38 12.14 13.21 16.15
CA GLY A 38 11.47 12.97 17.43
C GLY A 38 10.91 11.55 17.62
N LEU A 39 11.29 10.57 16.81
CA LEU A 39 10.93 9.18 17.03
C LEU A 39 11.68 8.60 18.24
N ALA A 40 10.98 7.82 19.05
CA ALA A 40 11.59 7.09 20.16
C ALA A 40 12.62 6.06 19.65
N ALA A 41 13.69 5.84 20.42
CA ALA A 41 14.79 4.96 20.03
C ALA A 41 14.36 3.48 19.84
N ASP A 42 13.25 3.08 20.45
CA ASP A 42 12.68 1.73 20.46
C ASP A 42 11.48 1.55 19.52
N ILE A 43 11.23 2.51 18.62
CA ILE A 43 10.09 2.42 17.68
C ILE A 43 10.18 1.19 16.78
N LEU A 44 9.03 0.55 16.54
CA LEU A 44 8.94 -0.57 15.60
C LEU A 44 9.20 -0.06 14.17
N HIS A 45 10.38 -0.33 13.62
CA HIS A 45 10.74 0.08 12.27
C HIS A 45 10.74 -1.09 11.27
N MET A 46 9.82 -1.02 10.31
CA MET A 46 9.61 -2.01 9.25
C MET A 46 10.25 -1.54 7.94
N ARG A 47 11.43 -2.09 7.62
CA ARG A 47 12.12 -1.82 6.35
C ARG A 47 11.61 -2.73 5.24
N VAL A 48 11.03 -2.12 4.21
CA VAL A 48 10.45 -2.79 3.06
C VAL A 48 11.41 -2.70 1.88
N LYS A 49 11.92 -3.85 1.47
CA LYS A 49 12.80 -4.03 0.32
C LYS A 49 12.06 -4.80 -0.78
N GLU A 50 12.66 -4.87 -1.96
CA GLU A 50 12.13 -5.67 -3.07
C GLU A 50 11.87 -7.13 -2.68
N GLY A 51 12.77 -7.75 -1.93
CA GLY A 51 12.63 -9.14 -1.47
C GLY A 51 11.65 -9.33 -0.29
N SER A 52 11.12 -8.26 0.30
CA SER A 52 10.26 -8.36 1.49
C SER A 52 8.97 -9.13 1.18
N LYS A 53 8.65 -10.08 2.07
CA LYS A 53 7.41 -10.85 2.03
C LYS A 53 6.33 -10.11 2.81
N ILE A 54 5.36 -9.51 2.10
CA ILE A 54 4.29 -8.67 2.67
C ILE A 54 3.59 -9.38 3.84
N ARG A 55 3.24 -10.66 3.70
CA ARG A 55 2.58 -11.45 4.75
C ARG A 55 3.39 -11.47 6.07
N ASN A 56 4.71 -11.62 5.99
CA ASN A 56 5.57 -11.69 7.18
C ASN A 56 5.63 -10.33 7.89
N LEU A 57 5.81 -9.25 7.13
CA LEU A 57 5.83 -7.88 7.65
C LEU A 57 4.50 -7.54 8.33
N LEU A 58 3.39 -7.79 7.64
CA LEU A 58 2.06 -7.52 8.17
C LEU A 58 1.73 -8.36 9.39
N ARG A 59 2.11 -9.64 9.42
CA ARG A 59 1.90 -10.50 10.60
C ARG A 59 2.61 -9.94 11.81
N LEU A 60 3.88 -9.55 11.67
CA LEU A 60 4.67 -8.98 12.76
C LEU A 60 4.10 -7.63 13.23
N ALA A 61 3.86 -6.70 12.29
CA ALA A 61 3.37 -5.37 12.61
C ALA A 61 1.97 -5.43 13.27
N ALA A 62 1.07 -6.25 12.72
CA ALA A 62 -0.27 -6.45 13.27
C ALA A 62 -0.21 -6.99 14.70
N ALA A 63 0.53 -8.08 14.95
CA ALA A 63 0.63 -8.70 16.27
C ALA A 63 1.18 -7.73 17.33
N ARG A 64 2.23 -6.97 16.99
CA ARG A 64 2.83 -5.98 17.89
C ARG A 64 1.92 -4.79 18.14
N MET A 65 1.27 -4.25 17.10
CA MET A 65 0.39 -3.09 17.23
C MET A 65 -0.96 -3.42 17.88
N GLN A 66 -1.50 -4.63 17.73
CA GLN A 66 -2.74 -5.03 18.42
C GLN A 66 -2.50 -5.41 19.89
N GLY A 67 -1.27 -5.71 20.27
CA GLY A 67 -0.93 -6.11 21.64
C GLY A 67 -1.37 -7.54 21.93
N ASP A 68 -0.92 -8.48 21.11
CA ASP A 68 -1.15 -9.90 21.39
C ASP A 68 -0.63 -10.24 22.79
N ARG A 69 -1.53 -10.69 23.67
CA ARG A 69 -1.32 -10.89 25.12
C ARG A 69 -0.42 -12.09 25.44
N GLY A 70 0.19 -12.70 24.42
CA GLY A 70 1.02 -13.90 24.53
C GLY A 70 2.51 -13.58 24.68
N GLY A 71 2.95 -13.30 25.92
CA GLY A 71 4.26 -13.80 26.36
C GLY A 71 5.45 -12.84 26.52
N THR A 72 5.29 -11.52 26.37
CA THR A 72 6.37 -10.58 26.75
C THR A 72 5.86 -9.46 27.65
N CYS A 73 6.57 -9.23 28.76
CA CYS A 73 6.32 -8.28 29.85
C CYS A 73 6.38 -6.77 29.46
N GLY A 74 6.24 -6.44 28.17
CA GLY A 74 6.39 -5.08 27.66
C GLY A 74 5.08 -4.50 27.12
N THR A 75 4.89 -3.19 27.31
CA THR A 75 3.79 -2.43 26.69
C THR A 75 3.89 -2.56 25.16
N PRO A 76 2.80 -2.92 24.45
CA PRO A 76 2.83 -3.02 23.00
C PRO A 76 3.15 -1.65 22.38
N PRO A 77 3.93 -1.61 21.29
CA PRO A 77 4.26 -0.35 20.62
C PRO A 77 2.98 0.34 20.15
N ARG A 78 2.91 1.65 20.41
CA ARG A 78 1.81 2.50 19.95
C ARG A 78 2.04 3.07 18.56
N GLN A 79 3.26 2.94 18.05
CA GLN A 79 3.71 3.49 16.79
C GLN A 79 4.53 2.48 15.99
N VAL A 80 4.43 2.58 14.67
CA VAL A 80 5.21 1.80 13.72
C VAL A 80 5.59 2.67 12.53
N VAL A 81 6.84 2.52 12.07
CA VAL A 81 7.33 3.19 10.86
C VAL A 81 7.53 2.16 9.77
N PHE A 82 7.03 2.45 8.56
CA PHE A 82 7.34 1.71 7.36
C PHE A 82 8.22 2.57 6.46
N SER A 83 9.34 2.03 5.99
CA SER A 83 10.20 2.72 5.03
C SER A 83 10.54 1.83 3.85
N GLY A 84 10.54 2.39 2.65
CA GLY A 84 11.02 1.71 1.46
C GLY A 84 11.44 2.68 0.38
N SER A 85 12.12 2.15 -0.63
CA SER A 85 12.75 2.96 -1.67
C SER A 85 12.86 2.20 -2.98
N GLY A 86 12.90 2.92 -4.09
CA GLY A 86 12.95 2.33 -5.42
C GLY A 86 11.88 1.24 -5.57
N ARG A 87 12.30 0.01 -5.92
CA ARG A 87 11.40 -1.14 -6.11
C ARG A 87 10.64 -1.60 -4.85
N GLY A 88 11.02 -1.15 -3.66
CA GLY A 88 10.31 -1.43 -2.41
C GLY A 88 9.20 -0.42 -2.08
N LEU A 89 9.12 0.71 -2.79
CA LEU A 89 8.25 1.83 -2.44
C LEU A 89 6.77 1.45 -2.49
N THR A 90 6.30 0.88 -3.60
CA THR A 90 4.89 0.45 -3.75
C THR A 90 4.50 -0.57 -2.68
N LYS A 91 5.36 -1.55 -2.38
CA LYS A 91 5.11 -2.54 -1.31
C LYS A 91 4.99 -1.88 0.06
N THR A 92 5.70 -0.79 0.31
CA THR A 92 5.64 -0.04 1.57
C THR A 92 4.25 0.54 1.77
N ILE A 93 3.74 1.22 0.73
CA ILE A 93 2.38 1.78 0.72
C ILE A 93 1.35 0.66 0.88
N THR A 94 1.48 -0.44 0.13
CA THR A 94 0.59 -1.60 0.25
C THR A 94 0.57 -2.17 1.67
N CYS A 95 1.74 -2.30 2.33
CA CYS A 95 1.80 -2.78 3.72
C CYS A 95 1.06 -1.83 4.67
N VAL A 96 1.24 -0.52 4.52
CA VAL A 96 0.56 0.49 5.34
C VAL A 96 -0.95 0.41 5.16
N GLU A 97 -1.44 0.39 3.92
CA GLU A 97 -2.88 0.35 3.64
C GLU A 97 -3.55 -0.94 4.16
N ILE A 98 -2.87 -2.09 4.04
CA ILE A 98 -3.39 -3.33 4.63
C ILE A 98 -3.36 -3.27 6.16
N LEU A 99 -2.32 -2.68 6.75
CA LEU A 99 -2.21 -2.60 8.21
C LEU A 99 -3.28 -1.70 8.81
N LYS A 100 -3.61 -0.56 8.20
CA LYS A 100 -4.70 0.34 8.64
C LYS A 100 -6.07 -0.37 8.65
N ARG A 101 -6.31 -1.33 7.75
CA ARG A 101 -7.53 -2.15 7.78
C ARG A 101 -7.54 -3.17 8.93
N ARG A 102 -6.37 -3.63 9.37
CA ARG A 102 -6.24 -4.60 10.49
C ARG A 102 -6.21 -3.92 11.85
N VAL A 103 -5.71 -2.69 11.90
CA VAL A 103 -5.55 -1.88 13.10
C VAL A 103 -6.23 -0.55 12.81
N GLY A 104 -7.47 -0.41 13.26
CA GLY A 104 -8.24 0.83 13.11
C GLY A 104 -7.68 1.96 13.99
N GLY A 105 -8.12 3.19 13.71
CA GLY A 105 -7.78 4.35 14.55
C GLY A 105 -6.35 4.86 14.40
N LEU A 106 -5.65 4.53 13.31
CA LEU A 106 -4.25 4.96 13.13
C LEU A 106 -4.16 6.32 12.44
N HIS A 107 -3.53 7.27 13.12
CA HIS A 107 -3.01 8.51 12.53
C HIS A 107 -1.80 8.18 11.66
N GLN A 108 -1.63 8.91 10.56
CA GLN A 108 -0.55 8.67 9.61
C GLN A 108 0.20 9.98 9.32
N VAL A 109 1.53 9.90 9.18
CA VAL A 109 2.36 10.95 8.55
C VAL A 109 3.26 10.29 7.51
N SER A 110 3.22 10.78 6.27
CA SER A 110 4.04 10.27 5.16
C SER A 110 5.04 11.31 4.68
N LYS A 111 6.32 10.93 4.59
CA LYS A 111 7.42 11.76 4.11
C LYS A 111 8.10 11.12 2.92
N LEU A 112 8.18 11.85 1.81
CA LEU A 112 8.96 11.49 0.62
C LEU A 112 10.34 12.15 0.72
N TYR A 113 11.36 11.42 0.28
CA TYR A 113 12.74 11.91 0.26
C TYR A 113 13.54 11.13 -0.79
N TYR A 114 14.76 11.61 -1.08
CA TYR A 114 15.70 10.89 -1.91
C TYR A 114 16.80 10.30 -1.06
N LYS A 115 17.31 9.13 -1.47
CA LYS A 115 18.50 8.53 -0.86
C LYS A 115 19.48 8.07 -1.93
N THR A 116 20.77 8.09 -1.61
CA THR A 116 21.82 7.62 -2.50
C THR A 116 22.01 6.12 -2.33
N LEU A 117 22.07 5.41 -3.45
CA LEU A 117 22.43 4.00 -3.55
C LEU A 117 23.79 3.89 -4.19
N SER A 118 24.71 3.18 -3.55
CA SER A 118 25.99 2.81 -4.14
C SER A 118 25.89 1.39 -4.69
N GLU A 119 26.03 1.23 -6.00
CA GLU A 119 26.03 -0.06 -6.69
C GLU A 119 27.45 -0.34 -7.20
N VAL A 120 28.07 -1.41 -6.71
CA VAL A 120 29.38 -1.86 -7.17
C VAL A 120 29.16 -2.86 -8.30
N TRP A 121 29.77 -2.56 -9.45
CA TRP A 121 29.72 -3.38 -10.67
C TRP A 121 31.10 -3.93 -10.96
N GLU A 122 31.16 -5.23 -11.20
CA GLU A 122 32.37 -5.92 -11.64
C GLU A 122 32.28 -6.15 -13.15
N ASN A 123 33.34 -5.76 -13.85
CA ASN A 123 33.57 -6.11 -15.24
C ASN A 123 34.65 -7.20 -15.27
N ARG A 124 34.39 -8.31 -15.96
CA ARG A 124 35.33 -9.45 -16.01
C ARG A 124 36.63 -9.01 -16.69
N GLY A 125 37.68 -8.78 -15.88
CA GLY A 125 39.02 -8.41 -16.34
C GLY A 125 39.43 -6.96 -16.07
N GLU A 126 38.57 -6.14 -15.46
CA GLU A 126 38.85 -4.74 -15.10
C GLU A 126 38.59 -4.46 -13.61
N SER A 127 38.97 -3.26 -13.14
CA SER A 127 38.68 -2.80 -11.78
C SER A 127 37.18 -2.58 -11.55
N ASN A 128 36.73 -2.80 -10.31
CA ASN A 128 35.34 -2.57 -9.92
C ASN A 128 34.93 -1.11 -10.14
N THR A 129 33.77 -0.90 -10.76
CA THR A 129 33.18 0.44 -10.94
C THR A 129 32.05 0.65 -9.94
N THR A 130 32.15 1.71 -9.14
CA THR A 130 31.08 2.11 -8.20
C THR A 130 30.21 3.17 -8.85
N VAL A 131 28.91 2.89 -8.97
CA VAL A 131 27.92 3.82 -9.51
C VAL A 131 27.00 4.27 -8.38
N GLN A 132 26.96 5.58 -8.12
CA GLN A 132 25.99 6.17 -7.22
C GLN A 132 24.70 6.53 -7.97
N ARG A 133 23.56 6.18 -7.40
CA ARG A 133 22.23 6.46 -7.95
C ARG A 133 21.33 7.04 -6.87
N THR A 134 20.76 8.20 -7.16
CA THR A 134 19.71 8.78 -6.33
C THR A 134 18.38 8.05 -6.59
N VAL A 135 17.72 7.56 -5.55
CA VAL A 135 16.41 6.89 -5.68
C VAL A 135 15.36 7.53 -4.78
N PRO A 136 14.09 7.55 -5.21
CA PRO A 136 13.00 7.99 -4.36
C PRO A 136 12.79 6.99 -3.22
N ALA A 137 12.45 7.53 -2.05
CA ALA A 137 12.17 6.81 -0.84
C ALA A 137 10.95 7.42 -0.13
N ILE A 138 10.29 6.59 0.67
CA ILE A 138 9.15 6.98 1.50
C ILE A 138 9.36 6.47 2.92
N CYS A 139 8.95 7.28 3.89
CA CYS A 139 8.84 6.93 5.30
C CYS A 139 7.42 7.25 5.75
N ILE A 140 6.73 6.27 6.33
CA ILE A 140 5.36 6.42 6.81
C ILE A 140 5.31 6.03 8.28
N LEU A 141 4.97 6.98 9.14
CA LEU A 141 4.64 6.75 10.54
C LEU A 141 3.15 6.46 10.66
N LEU A 142 2.82 5.40 11.40
CA LEU A 142 1.47 5.11 11.88
C LEU A 142 1.46 5.15 13.41
N SER A 143 0.48 5.84 13.99
CA SER A 143 0.37 6.08 15.43
C SER A 143 -1.06 5.87 15.91
N LYS A 144 -1.24 5.21 17.06
CA LYS A 144 -2.51 5.19 17.79
C LYS A 144 -2.80 6.52 18.49
N ASP A 145 -1.75 7.26 18.81
CA ASP A 145 -1.84 8.58 19.43
C ASP A 145 -2.01 9.64 18.36
N PRO A 146 -2.78 10.71 18.64
CA PRO A 146 -2.90 11.85 17.75
C PRO A 146 -1.53 12.40 17.35
N LEU A 147 -1.38 12.70 16.06
CA LEU A 147 -0.23 13.42 15.52
C LEU A 147 -0.66 14.85 15.19
N ASP A 148 0.30 15.75 15.00
CA ASP A 148 0.03 17.14 14.61
C ASP A 148 -0.71 17.19 13.26
N PRO A 149 -1.95 17.71 13.22
CA PRO A 149 -2.71 17.83 11.97
C PRO A 149 -2.11 18.82 10.96
N GLN A 150 -1.23 19.73 11.42
CA GLN A 150 -0.55 20.70 10.56
C GLN A 150 0.73 20.13 9.92
N GLU A 151 1.19 18.94 10.35
CA GLU A 151 2.39 18.32 9.81
C GLU A 151 2.18 17.92 8.34
N PRO A 152 3.03 18.37 7.39
CA PRO A 152 2.88 18.00 5.99
C PRO A 152 2.90 16.48 5.79
N GLY A 153 1.92 15.97 5.05
CA GLY A 153 1.75 14.53 4.84
C GLY A 153 0.98 13.81 5.96
N TYR A 154 0.41 14.54 6.92
CA TYR A 154 -0.55 14.01 7.88
C TYR A 154 -1.83 13.52 7.21
N GLN A 155 -2.37 12.43 7.72
CA GLN A 155 -3.67 11.89 7.37
C GLN A 155 -4.38 11.37 8.65
N PRO A 156 -5.65 11.77 8.90
CA PRO A 156 -6.41 11.31 10.06
C PRO A 156 -6.78 9.83 9.93
N PRO A 157 -7.17 9.17 11.06
CA PRO A 157 -7.66 7.80 11.03
C PRO A 157 -8.83 7.61 10.07
N GLN A 158 -8.83 6.50 9.35
CA GLN A 158 -9.97 6.10 8.54
C GLN A 158 -11.15 5.72 9.45
N ALA A 159 -12.36 6.16 9.10
CA ALA A 159 -13.57 5.73 9.78
C ALA A 159 -13.68 4.19 9.70
N PRO A 160 -14.18 3.51 10.75
CA PRO A 160 -14.45 2.09 10.68
C PRO A 160 -15.44 1.85 9.53
N GLY A 161 -14.98 1.24 8.45
CA GLY A 161 -15.83 0.95 7.30
C GLY A 161 -16.95 0.02 7.75
N VAL A 162 -18.20 0.43 7.52
CA VAL A 162 -19.30 -0.52 7.35
C VAL A 162 -18.85 -1.50 6.26
N PRO A 163 -18.97 -2.83 6.45
CA PRO A 163 -18.59 -3.78 5.41
C PRO A 163 -19.38 -3.41 4.16
N ALA A 164 -18.69 -3.16 3.05
CA ALA A 164 -19.35 -3.05 1.76
C ALA A 164 -20.00 -4.40 1.49
N GLU A 165 -21.32 -4.47 1.59
CA GLU A 165 -22.10 -5.52 0.98
C GLU A 165 -21.72 -5.53 -0.51
N ASP A 166 -21.20 -6.66 -0.99
CA ASP A 166 -20.95 -6.89 -2.40
C ASP A 166 -22.30 -6.88 -3.13
N THR A 167 -22.79 -5.71 -3.51
CA THR A 167 -23.86 -5.59 -4.50
C THR A 167 -23.27 -5.99 -5.83
N GLU A 168 -23.21 -7.30 -6.05
CA GLU A 168 -23.00 -7.95 -7.34
C GLU A 168 -24.06 -7.42 -8.30
N THR A 169 -23.71 -6.32 -8.98
CA THR A 169 -24.48 -5.77 -10.07
C THR A 169 -24.39 -6.77 -11.21
N ARG A 170 -25.31 -7.74 -11.22
CA ARG A 170 -25.64 -8.53 -12.40
C ARG A 170 -25.93 -7.56 -13.54
N ARG A 171 -24.94 -7.35 -14.41
CA ARG A 171 -25.15 -6.79 -15.75
C ARG A 171 -25.95 -7.81 -16.56
N ALA A 172 -27.27 -7.78 -16.42
CA ALA A 172 -28.16 -8.39 -17.39
C ALA A 172 -28.12 -7.55 -18.66
N VAL A 173 -27.52 -8.10 -19.72
CA VAL A 173 -27.62 -7.58 -21.09
C VAL A 173 -29.08 -7.72 -21.50
N VAL A 174 -29.83 -6.62 -21.41
CA VAL A 174 -31.18 -6.53 -21.98
C VAL A 174 -31.04 -6.39 -23.49
N ARG A 175 -31.45 -7.43 -24.24
CA ARG A 175 -31.77 -7.32 -25.65
C ARG A 175 -33.13 -6.62 -25.78
N PRO A 176 -33.31 -5.60 -26.64
CA PRO A 176 -34.63 -5.06 -26.92
C PRO A 176 -35.31 -5.98 -27.93
N ASP A 177 -36.38 -6.66 -27.49
CA ASP A 177 -37.29 -7.38 -28.38
C ASP A 177 -38.44 -6.43 -28.77
N LEU A 178 -38.64 -6.29 -30.08
CA LEU A 178 -39.67 -5.46 -30.68
C LEU A 178 -40.97 -6.25 -30.72
N SER A 179 -41.92 -5.83 -29.88
CA SER A 179 -43.31 -6.31 -29.85
C SER A 179 -44.09 -5.99 -31.14
N PRO A 180 -45.12 -6.80 -31.45
CA PRO A 180 -46.34 -6.27 -32.06
C PRO A 180 -47.59 -6.52 -31.20
N SER A 181 -48.16 -5.40 -30.76
CA SER A 181 -49.57 -4.98 -30.85
C SER A 181 -50.71 -5.99 -30.66
N SER A 182 -51.47 -5.73 -29.58
CA SER A 182 -52.94 -5.68 -29.42
C SER A 182 -53.85 -6.74 -30.08
N GLN A 183 -54.70 -7.40 -29.26
CA GLN A 183 -56.15 -7.13 -29.14
C GLN A 183 -56.86 -8.21 -28.29
N LEU A 184 -57.73 -7.76 -27.37
CA LEU A 184 -58.79 -8.52 -26.63
C LEU A 184 -59.84 -9.13 -27.62
N PRO A 185 -60.83 -10.00 -27.23
CA PRO A 185 -61.51 -10.09 -25.92
C PRO A 185 -61.98 -11.48 -25.40
N SER A 186 -62.27 -11.49 -24.10
CA SER A 186 -63.33 -12.16 -23.33
C SER A 186 -64.13 -13.35 -23.92
N LYS A 187 -64.19 -14.48 -23.17
CA LYS A 187 -65.47 -15.14 -22.76
C LYS A 187 -65.27 -16.32 -21.79
N ARG A 188 -66.01 -16.22 -20.67
CA ARG A 188 -66.86 -17.22 -20.00
C ARG A 188 -66.27 -18.52 -19.40
N VAL A 189 -66.36 -18.58 -18.07
CA VAL A 189 -67.17 -19.52 -17.25
C VAL A 189 -66.77 -21.01 -17.20
N CYS A 190 -66.33 -21.44 -16.01
CA CYS A 190 -66.82 -22.55 -15.15
C CYS A 190 -65.67 -22.94 -14.19
N ARG A 191 -65.81 -22.89 -12.86
CA ARG A 191 -66.40 -23.94 -11.97
C ARG A 191 -65.80 -25.31 -12.28
N ASP A 192 -65.27 -26.09 -11.35
CA ASP A 192 -65.45 -26.17 -9.91
C ASP A 192 -64.37 -27.12 -9.34
N ASP A 193 -64.39 -27.30 -8.02
CA ASP A 193 -63.84 -28.43 -7.25
C ASP A 193 -62.33 -28.52 -6.93
N MET A 194 -62.03 -27.87 -5.81
CA MET A 194 -61.17 -28.36 -4.74
C MET A 194 -61.57 -29.78 -4.29
N LEU A 195 -60.60 -30.71 -4.18
CA LEU A 195 -60.38 -31.67 -3.07
C LEU A 195 -59.61 -32.92 -3.55
N GLY A 196 -58.67 -33.39 -2.72
CA GLY A 196 -58.02 -34.70 -2.85
C GLY A 196 -56.48 -34.62 -2.88
N VAL A 197 -55.77 -34.43 -1.77
CA VAL A 197 -55.39 -35.42 -0.72
C VAL A 197 -54.24 -36.36 -1.14
N CYS A 198 -53.23 -36.40 -0.25
CA CYS A 198 -52.18 -37.42 0.00
C CYS A 198 -51.07 -37.62 -1.07
N SER A 199 -49.82 -37.26 -0.74
CA SER A 199 -48.83 -38.03 0.05
C SER A 199 -48.13 -39.13 -0.77
N PHE A 200 -46.83 -38.93 -1.05
CA PHE A 200 -45.70 -39.75 -0.58
C PHE A 200 -44.42 -38.91 -0.68
#